data_AF-A0A818PY83-F1
#
_entry.id   AF-A0A818PY83-F1
#
_cell.length_a   1.000
_cell.length_b   1.000
_cell.length_c   1.000
_cell.angle_alpha   90.00
_cell.angle_beta   90.00
_cell.angle_gamma   90.00
#
_symmetry.space_group_name_H-M   'P 1'
#
loop_
_entity.id
_entity.type
_entity.pdbx_description
1 polymer ?
#
loop_
_entity_poly.entity_id
_entity_poly.type
_entity_poly.pdbx_seq_one_letter_code
_entity_poly.pdbx_strand_id
1 'polypeptide(L)'
;MTDSDSSNGDDTTPISDGYNFEALKNAVVKRSVASIWDQAKTEWELYYIYEQQGGTCACGHRPITEHCVIRNRLQPSKLLTVGNKCVEKFQNELSEYSNSLFRCLKRWKDEPDLERRRATTAMIDLFHRRDVLSDNDRDFYLENMRKRTTLSPAQLNWMVNINEKISNALQFPPRTCPTCHSLVYQQISRNNNPYYMCKNHDPPKYVNS
;
A
#
# COMPACT_ATOMS: atom_id res chain seq x y z
N MET A 1 -38.00 -6.66 -47.15
CA MET A 1 -36.78 -6.66 -47.99
C MET A 1 -36.54 -5.21 -48.39
N THR A 2 -35.61 -4.45 -47.83
CA THR A 2 -34.49 -4.72 -46.93
C THR A 2 -34.22 -3.42 -46.17
N ASP A 3 -34.07 -3.53 -44.86
CA ASP A 3 -33.56 -2.51 -43.96
C ASP A 3 -32.11 -2.14 -44.32
N SER A 4 -31.75 -0.87 -44.14
CA SER A 4 -30.35 -0.46 -43.97
C SER A 4 -30.28 0.62 -42.90
N ASP A 5 -30.30 0.15 -41.66
CA ASP A 5 -29.76 0.85 -40.50
C ASP A 5 -28.27 1.12 -40.71
N SER A 6 -27.86 2.37 -40.52
CA SER A 6 -26.46 2.75 -40.32
C SER A 6 -26.39 3.54 -39.01
N SER A 7 -26.19 2.79 -37.94
CA SER A 7 -25.88 3.30 -36.61
C SER A 7 -24.40 3.71 -36.57
N ASN A 8 -24.16 5.02 -36.71
CA ASN A 8 -22.90 5.63 -36.29
C ASN A 8 -22.87 5.65 -34.75
N GLY A 9 -22.20 4.66 -34.17
CA GLY A 9 -21.84 4.66 -32.74
C GLY A 9 -20.75 5.68 -32.49
N ASP A 10 -21.16 6.90 -32.13
CA ASP A 10 -20.29 7.90 -31.55
C ASP A 10 -19.89 7.43 -30.13
N ASP A 11 -18.72 6.81 -30.02
CA ASP A 11 -18.05 6.52 -28.75
C ASP A 11 -17.46 7.82 -28.18
N THR A 12 -18.34 8.73 -27.80
CA THR A 12 -18.01 9.87 -26.94
C THR A 12 -18.31 9.46 -25.50
N THR A 13 -17.47 8.57 -24.97
CA THR A 13 -17.42 8.37 -23.52
C THR A 13 -17.11 9.72 -22.85
N PRO A 14 -17.94 10.20 -21.91
CA PRO A 14 -17.77 11.52 -21.32
C PRO A 14 -16.46 11.57 -20.53
N ILE A 15 -15.66 12.61 -20.73
CA ILE A 15 -14.53 12.92 -19.85
C ILE A 15 -15.13 13.23 -18.47
N SER A 16 -15.19 12.24 -17.59
CA SER A 16 -15.65 12.39 -16.22
C SER A 16 -14.47 12.42 -15.24
N ASP A 17 -14.51 13.39 -14.33
CA ASP A 17 -13.80 13.44 -13.04
C ASP A 17 -12.26 13.39 -13.05
N GLY A 18 -11.61 13.91 -14.10
CA GLY A 18 -10.16 14.14 -14.11
C GLY A 18 -9.31 12.87 -14.08
N TYR A 19 -9.89 11.73 -14.44
CA TYR A 19 -9.21 10.44 -14.58
C TYR A 19 -8.84 10.19 -16.05
N ASN A 20 -7.59 9.81 -16.32
CA ASN A 20 -7.13 9.43 -17.65
C ASN A 20 -6.55 8.02 -17.64
N PHE A 21 -7.35 7.04 -18.09
CA PHE A 21 -6.93 5.63 -18.10
C PHE A 21 -5.75 5.39 -19.03
N GLU A 22 -5.73 6.02 -20.20
CA GLU A 22 -4.65 5.86 -21.17
C GLU A 22 -3.32 6.34 -20.60
N ALA A 23 -3.32 7.46 -19.88
CA ALA A 23 -2.13 7.94 -19.17
C ALA A 23 -1.64 6.94 -18.12
N LEU A 24 -2.56 6.33 -17.34
CA LEU A 24 -2.23 5.29 -16.38
C LEU A 24 -1.60 4.07 -17.07
N LYS A 25 -2.24 3.55 -18.12
CA LYS A 25 -1.75 2.41 -18.90
C LYS A 25 -0.34 2.67 -19.43
N ASN A 26 -0.14 3.82 -20.06
CA ASN A 26 1.15 4.23 -20.60
C ASN A 26 2.22 4.35 -19.51
N ALA A 27 1.89 4.93 -18.35
CA ALA A 27 2.83 5.07 -17.25
C ALA A 27 3.29 3.72 -16.68
N VAL A 28 2.37 2.76 -16.58
CA VAL A 28 2.60 1.39 -16.11
C VAL A 28 3.40 0.59 -17.14
N VAL A 29 2.94 0.51 -18.39
CA VAL A 29 3.61 -0.26 -19.47
C VAL A 29 5.03 0.26 -19.71
N LYS A 30 5.25 1.59 -19.75
CA LYS A 30 6.58 2.19 -19.90
C LYS A 30 7.59 1.80 -18.80
N ARG A 31 7.11 1.32 -17.66
CA ARG A 31 7.91 0.91 -16.50
C ARG A 31 7.78 -0.58 -16.18
N SER A 32 7.25 -1.36 -17.12
CA SER A 32 7.08 -2.81 -17.00
C SER A 32 7.99 -3.54 -17.98
N VAL A 33 8.20 -4.83 -17.74
CA VAL A 33 8.86 -5.73 -18.69
C VAL A 33 7.91 -6.03 -19.84
N ALA A 34 6.64 -6.28 -19.54
CA ALA A 34 5.61 -6.49 -20.55
C ALA A 34 5.25 -5.19 -21.28
N SER A 35 4.95 -5.33 -22.57
CA SER A 35 4.59 -4.24 -23.48
C SER A 35 3.08 -4.00 -23.61
N ILE A 36 2.26 -4.82 -22.96
CA ILE A 36 0.79 -4.72 -22.98
C ILE A 36 0.22 -4.63 -21.57
N TRP A 37 -0.87 -3.87 -21.41
CA TRP A 37 -1.47 -3.57 -20.12
C TRP A 37 -1.81 -4.80 -19.28
N ASP A 38 -2.47 -5.79 -19.88
CA ASP A 38 -3.00 -6.94 -19.13
C ASP A 38 -1.90 -7.81 -18.50
N GLN A 39 -0.73 -7.87 -19.14
CA GLN A 39 0.44 -8.53 -18.58
C GLN A 39 1.19 -7.59 -17.62
N ALA A 40 1.44 -6.34 -18.05
CA ALA A 40 2.18 -5.35 -17.29
C ALA A 40 1.58 -5.14 -15.89
N LYS A 41 0.25 -5.03 -15.76
CA LYS A 41 -0.43 -4.80 -14.48
C LYS A 41 -0.20 -5.90 -13.43
N THR A 42 0.18 -7.11 -13.86
CA THR A 42 0.47 -8.24 -12.96
C THR A 42 1.87 -8.15 -12.34
N GLU A 43 2.76 -7.32 -12.90
CA GLU A 43 4.11 -7.15 -12.38
C GLU A 43 4.14 -6.25 -11.14
N TRP A 44 3.07 -5.51 -10.87
CA TRP A 44 3.04 -4.47 -9.83
C TRP A 44 2.46 -4.97 -8.53
N GLU A 45 3.08 -4.54 -7.43
CA GLU A 45 2.62 -4.78 -6.07
C GLU A 45 2.51 -3.46 -5.29
N LEU A 46 1.77 -3.49 -4.18
CA LEU A 46 1.65 -2.34 -3.32
C LEU A 46 2.95 -2.17 -2.55
N TYR A 47 3.64 -1.06 -2.79
CA TYR A 47 4.91 -0.78 -2.15
C TYR A 47 4.70 -0.10 -0.81
N TYR A 48 4.02 1.05 -0.78
CA TYR A 48 3.50 1.67 0.44
C TYR A 48 2.33 2.61 0.21
N ILE A 49 1.64 2.95 1.30
CA ILE A 49 0.50 3.87 1.27
C ILE A 49 0.69 4.98 2.29
N TYR A 50 0.08 6.12 2.01
CA TYR A 50 -0.04 7.22 2.95
C TYR A 50 -1.23 8.11 2.56
N GLU A 51 -1.71 8.87 3.53
CA GLU A 51 -2.74 9.88 3.30
C GLU A 51 -2.15 11.27 3.47
N GLN A 52 -2.16 12.06 2.40
CA GLN A 52 -1.70 13.44 2.40
C GLN A 52 -2.43 14.20 1.31
N GLN A 53 -3.01 15.36 1.64
CA GLN A 53 -3.64 16.21 0.65
C GLN A 53 -2.62 16.75 -0.35
N GLY A 54 -2.87 16.58 -1.64
CA GLY A 54 -2.03 17.08 -2.72
C GLY A 54 -1.29 15.98 -3.48
N GLY A 55 -0.42 16.37 -4.41
CA GLY A 55 0.29 15.44 -5.30
C GLY A 55 -0.52 15.00 -6.53
N THR A 56 0.10 14.16 -7.35
CA THR A 56 -0.37 13.83 -8.70
C THR A 56 -0.32 12.32 -8.91
N CYS A 57 -1.43 11.74 -9.35
CA CYS A 57 -1.51 10.35 -9.75
C CYS A 57 -0.76 10.12 -11.08
N ALA A 58 -0.26 8.91 -11.33
CA ALA A 58 0.29 8.52 -12.63
C ALA A 58 -0.67 8.72 -13.82
N CYS A 59 -1.99 8.76 -13.58
CA CYS A 59 -2.98 9.10 -14.60
C CYS A 59 -3.08 10.62 -14.89
N GLY A 60 -2.34 11.46 -14.16
CA GLY A 60 -2.42 12.92 -14.27
C GLY A 60 -3.43 13.59 -13.34
N HIS A 61 -4.32 12.83 -12.68
CA HIS A 61 -5.29 13.38 -11.73
C HIS A 61 -4.59 14.06 -10.55
N ARG A 62 -5.08 15.25 -10.18
CA ARG A 62 -4.61 16.04 -9.04
C ARG A 62 -5.73 16.97 -8.51
N PRO A 63 -5.74 17.28 -7.21
CA PRO A 63 -4.95 16.67 -6.16
C PRO A 63 -5.45 15.26 -5.80
N ILE A 64 -4.57 14.39 -5.31
CA ILE A 64 -4.96 13.13 -4.65
C ILE A 64 -4.78 13.24 -3.13
N THR A 65 -5.46 12.38 -2.37
CA THR A 65 -5.32 12.30 -0.90
C THR A 65 -4.84 10.93 -0.46
N GLU A 66 -5.38 9.87 -1.05
CA GLU A 66 -4.98 8.48 -0.79
C GLU A 66 -3.91 8.07 -1.81
N HIS A 67 -2.65 8.03 -1.36
CA HIS A 67 -1.52 7.72 -2.22
C HIS A 67 -1.14 6.24 -2.08
N CYS A 68 -1.12 5.53 -3.20
CA CYS A 68 -0.52 4.22 -3.34
C CYS A 68 0.79 4.37 -4.11
N VAL A 69 1.91 4.10 -3.46
CA VAL A 69 3.15 3.83 -4.18
C VAL A 69 3.16 2.36 -4.53
N ILE A 70 3.28 2.07 -5.81
CA ILE A 70 3.36 0.71 -6.35
C ILE A 70 4.75 0.48 -6.93
N ARG A 71 5.22 -0.76 -6.83
CA ARG A 71 6.54 -1.19 -7.31
C ARG A 71 6.40 -2.31 -8.31
N ASN A 72 7.21 -2.27 -9.36
CA ASN A 72 7.33 -3.40 -10.26
C ASN A 72 8.22 -4.49 -9.62
N ARG A 73 7.67 -5.70 -9.43
CA ARG A 73 8.37 -6.84 -8.81
C ARG A 73 9.53 -7.37 -9.65
N LEU A 74 9.44 -7.25 -10.97
CA LEU A 74 10.49 -7.68 -11.91
C LEU A 74 11.57 -6.62 -12.09
N GLN A 75 11.25 -5.35 -11.81
CA GLN A 75 12.17 -4.22 -11.86
C GLN A 75 12.05 -3.34 -10.59
N PRO A 76 12.62 -3.75 -9.44
CA PRO A 76 12.37 -3.10 -8.14
C PRO A 76 12.70 -1.60 -8.04
N SER A 77 13.50 -1.06 -8.96
CA SER A 77 13.80 0.37 -9.06
C SER A 77 12.67 1.19 -9.70
N LYS A 78 11.65 0.54 -10.28
CA LYS A 78 10.50 1.20 -10.92
C LYS A 78 9.38 1.37 -9.92
N LEU A 79 9.11 2.62 -9.58
CA LEU A 79 8.02 3.04 -8.70
C LEU A 79 7.04 3.95 -9.45
N LEU A 80 5.78 3.91 -9.04
CA LEU A 80 4.73 4.84 -9.45
C LEU A 80 3.89 5.26 -8.25
N THR A 81 3.53 6.54 -8.18
CA THR A 81 2.51 7.03 -7.26
C THR A 81 1.16 7.07 -7.98
N VAL A 82 0.17 6.38 -7.42
CA VAL A 82 -1.15 6.18 -8.00
C VAL A 82 -2.18 6.48 -6.92
N GLY A 83 -3.23 7.24 -7.23
CA GLY A 83 -4.34 7.42 -6.31
C GLY A 83 -5.09 6.10 -6.09
N ASN A 84 -5.63 5.85 -4.89
CA ASN A 84 -6.31 4.58 -4.60
C ASN A 84 -7.43 4.24 -5.63
N LYS A 85 -8.24 5.22 -6.06
CA LYS A 85 -9.22 5.05 -7.15
C LYS A 85 -8.64 4.54 -8.47
N CYS A 86 -7.40 4.89 -8.80
CA CYS A 86 -6.71 4.38 -9.99
C CYS A 86 -6.13 2.97 -9.76
N VAL A 87 -5.80 2.61 -8.52
CA VAL A 87 -5.39 1.24 -8.19
C VAL A 87 -6.53 0.25 -8.41
N GLU A 88 -7.79 0.65 -8.21
CA GLU A 88 -8.96 -0.18 -8.53
C GLU A 88 -9.00 -0.66 -10.00
N LYS A 89 -8.33 0.06 -10.91
CA LYS A 89 -8.29 -0.28 -12.34
C LYS A 89 -7.37 -1.45 -12.66
N PHE A 90 -6.52 -1.87 -11.71
CA PHE A 90 -5.69 -3.06 -11.87
C PHE A 90 -6.51 -4.36 -11.78
N GLN A 91 -7.66 -4.32 -11.08
CA GLN A 91 -8.63 -5.43 -10.99
C GLN A 91 -7.99 -6.78 -10.62
N ASN A 92 -7.05 -6.75 -9.68
CA ASN A 92 -6.33 -7.91 -9.18
C ASN A 92 -6.01 -7.72 -7.67
N GLU A 93 -5.19 -8.60 -7.11
CA GLU A 93 -4.81 -8.58 -5.68
C GLU A 93 -4.35 -7.20 -5.18
N LEU A 94 -3.66 -6.43 -6.02
CA LEU A 94 -3.21 -5.07 -5.68
C LEU A 94 -4.38 -4.16 -5.27
N SER A 95 -5.49 -4.23 -6.00
CA SER A 95 -6.69 -3.41 -5.77
C SER A 95 -7.45 -3.83 -4.51
N GLU A 96 -7.56 -5.13 -4.24
CA GLU A 96 -8.19 -5.63 -3.03
C GLU A 96 -7.37 -5.24 -1.79
N TYR A 97 -6.04 -5.34 -1.93
CA TYR A 97 -5.10 -5.04 -0.87
C TYR A 97 -5.13 -3.55 -0.50
N SER A 98 -5.06 -2.62 -1.48
CA SER A 98 -5.12 -1.19 -1.20
C SER A 98 -6.45 -0.78 -0.56
N ASN A 99 -7.58 -1.30 -1.07
CA ASN A 99 -8.90 -1.01 -0.52
C ASN A 99 -9.10 -1.55 0.90
N SER A 100 -8.53 -2.72 1.21
CA SER A 100 -8.52 -3.26 2.57
C SER A 100 -7.76 -2.34 3.54
N LEU A 101 -6.62 -1.81 3.09
CA LEU A 101 -5.79 -0.93 3.91
C LEU A 101 -6.43 0.44 4.16
N PHE A 102 -6.91 1.15 3.13
CA PHE A 102 -7.55 2.46 3.33
C PHE A 102 -8.83 2.38 4.14
N ARG A 103 -9.64 1.32 3.98
CA ARG A 103 -10.79 1.08 4.88
C ARG A 103 -10.35 0.90 6.33
N CYS A 104 -9.24 0.20 6.57
CA CYS A 104 -8.70 0.04 7.90
C CYS A 104 -8.19 1.38 8.47
N LEU A 105 -7.44 2.15 7.68
CA LEU A 105 -6.93 3.47 8.07
C LEU A 105 -8.04 4.43 8.44
N LYS A 106 -9.11 4.50 7.63
CA LYS A 106 -10.28 5.33 7.93
C LYS A 106 -10.89 4.97 9.30
N ARG A 107 -11.10 3.68 9.59
CA ARG A 107 -11.60 3.25 10.90
C ARG A 107 -10.66 3.62 12.06
N TRP A 108 -9.35 3.53 11.84
CA TRP A 108 -8.36 3.86 12.87
C TRP A 108 -8.24 5.36 13.12
N LYS A 109 -8.56 6.21 12.13
CA LYS A 109 -8.69 7.66 12.33
C LYS A 109 -9.85 7.99 13.26
N ASP A 110 -10.96 7.27 13.12
CA ASP A 110 -12.16 7.46 13.93
C ASP A 110 -12.07 6.74 15.30
N GLU A 111 -11.08 5.87 15.51
CA GLU A 111 -10.86 5.10 16.73
C GLU A 111 -9.49 5.44 17.37
N PRO A 112 -9.44 6.38 18.33
CA PRO A 112 -8.20 6.75 19.00
C PRO A 112 -7.71 5.68 20.00
N ASP A 113 -8.58 4.79 20.48
CA ASP A 113 -8.24 3.77 21.47
C ASP A 113 -7.50 2.57 20.82
N LEU A 114 -6.24 2.41 21.19
CA LEU A 114 -5.39 1.32 20.71
C LEU A 114 -5.93 -0.06 21.09
N GLU A 115 -6.66 -0.20 22.19
CA GLU A 115 -7.27 -1.48 22.60
C GLU A 115 -8.44 -1.88 21.69
N ARG A 116 -9.09 -0.89 21.05
CA ARG A 116 -10.25 -1.08 20.17
C ARG A 116 -9.88 -1.14 18.69
N ARG A 117 -8.72 -0.62 18.31
CA ARG A 117 -8.21 -0.74 16.94
C ARG A 117 -8.09 -2.19 16.51
N ARG A 118 -8.69 -2.48 15.36
CA ARG A 118 -8.61 -3.79 14.69
C ARG A 118 -8.01 -3.61 13.30
N ALA A 119 -6.83 -4.15 13.12
CA ALA A 119 -6.13 -4.23 11.85
C ALA A 119 -6.83 -5.27 10.94
N THR A 120 -6.80 -5.04 9.63
CA THR A 120 -7.16 -6.08 8.67
C THR A 120 -5.98 -7.04 8.47
N THR A 121 -6.23 -8.24 7.95
CA THR A 121 -5.17 -9.18 7.55
C THR A 121 -4.18 -8.52 6.59
N ALA A 122 -4.65 -7.69 5.65
CA ALA A 122 -3.79 -6.93 4.74
C ALA A 122 -2.86 -5.97 5.48
N MET A 123 -3.34 -5.29 6.53
CA MET A 123 -2.52 -4.40 7.35
C MET A 123 -1.43 -5.18 8.10
N ILE A 124 -1.78 -6.32 8.70
CA ILE A 124 -0.83 -7.18 9.42
C ILE A 124 0.23 -7.76 8.46
N ASP A 125 -0.21 -8.32 7.34
CA ASP A 125 0.68 -8.85 6.30
C ASP A 125 1.62 -7.78 5.75
N LEU A 126 1.11 -6.56 5.52
CA LEU A 126 1.92 -5.46 5.02
C LEU A 126 3.06 -5.10 5.96
N PHE A 127 2.74 -4.88 7.24
CA PHE A 127 3.73 -4.48 8.24
C PHE A 127 4.64 -5.63 8.69
N HIS A 128 4.19 -6.88 8.54
CA HIS A 128 5.05 -8.06 8.68
C HIS A 128 6.08 -8.17 7.55
N ARG A 129 5.68 -8.08 6.28
CA ARG A 129 6.59 -8.09 5.11
C ARG A 129 7.62 -6.97 5.10
N ARG A 130 7.44 -5.96 5.96
CA ARG A 130 8.28 -4.77 6.11
C ARG A 130 9.14 -4.79 7.36
N ASP A 131 9.21 -5.92 8.06
CA ASP A 131 9.95 -6.10 9.31
C ASP A 131 9.53 -5.15 10.45
N VAL A 132 8.32 -4.56 10.37
CA VAL A 132 7.74 -3.76 11.46
C VAL A 132 7.12 -4.69 12.50
N LEU A 133 6.49 -5.78 12.05
CA LEU A 133 5.95 -6.84 12.90
C LEU A 133 6.82 -8.09 12.77
N SER A 134 7.08 -8.73 13.90
CA SER A 134 7.74 -10.04 13.94
C SER A 134 6.79 -11.18 13.52
N ASP A 135 7.33 -12.38 13.27
CA ASP A 135 6.50 -13.57 13.04
C ASP A 135 5.54 -13.85 14.21
N ASN A 136 6.03 -13.69 15.45
CA ASN A 136 5.20 -13.85 16.63
C ASN A 136 4.06 -12.82 16.68
N ASP A 137 4.33 -11.56 16.32
CA ASP A 137 3.29 -10.52 16.25
C ASP A 137 2.21 -10.89 15.21
N ARG A 138 2.64 -11.32 14.01
CA ARG A 138 1.74 -11.75 12.93
C ARG A 138 0.87 -12.92 13.37
N ASP A 139 1.50 -13.98 13.86
CA ASP A 139 0.82 -15.25 14.17
C ASP A 139 -0.15 -15.07 15.33
N PHE A 140 0.28 -14.36 16.38
CA PHE A 140 -0.59 -13.96 17.49
C PHE A 140 -1.83 -13.20 17.00
N TYR A 141 -1.66 -12.19 16.15
CA TYR A 141 -2.77 -11.35 15.69
C TYR A 141 -3.77 -12.16 14.86
N LEU A 142 -3.27 -12.94 13.88
CA LEU A 142 -4.11 -13.72 12.97
C LEU A 142 -4.86 -14.84 13.69
N GLU A 143 -4.21 -15.49 14.68
CA GLU A 143 -4.85 -16.52 15.49
C GLU A 143 -5.99 -15.94 16.34
N ASN A 144 -5.77 -14.80 17.01
CA ASN A 144 -6.80 -14.17 17.83
C ASN A 144 -7.95 -13.59 17.00
N MET A 145 -7.67 -13.06 15.81
CA MET A 145 -8.72 -12.65 14.85
C MET A 145 -9.63 -13.82 14.45
N ARG A 146 -9.05 -15.02 14.24
CA ARG A 146 -9.82 -16.23 13.88
C ARG A 146 -10.66 -16.75 15.05
N LYS A 147 -10.07 -16.84 16.24
CA LYS A 147 -10.73 -17.40 17.43
C LYS A 147 -11.87 -16.53 17.94
N ARG A 148 -11.82 -15.20 17.70
CA ARG A 148 -12.83 -14.23 18.20
C ARG A 148 -13.09 -14.36 19.70
N THR A 149 -12.07 -14.75 20.45
CA THR A 149 -12.13 -14.96 21.90
C THR A 149 -11.84 -13.68 22.66
N THR A 150 -12.36 -13.58 23.89
CA THR A 150 -11.95 -12.54 24.84
C THR A 150 -10.46 -12.67 25.13
N LEU A 151 -9.72 -11.57 24.97
CA LEU A 151 -8.30 -11.53 25.26
C LEU A 151 -8.08 -11.46 26.79
N SER A 152 -7.12 -12.23 27.29
CA SER A 152 -6.58 -11.98 28.64
C SER A 152 -5.86 -10.63 28.69
N PRO A 153 -5.64 -10.05 29.89
CA PRO A 153 -4.93 -8.77 30.02
C PRO A 153 -3.55 -8.73 29.33
N ALA A 154 -2.79 -9.82 29.42
CA ALA A 154 -1.48 -9.92 28.75
C ALA A 154 -1.60 -9.95 27.21
N GLN A 155 -2.61 -10.66 26.68
CA GLN A 155 -2.87 -10.71 25.25
C GLN A 155 -3.38 -9.37 24.71
N LEU A 156 -4.21 -8.66 25.49
CA LEU A 156 -4.66 -7.32 25.16
C LEU A 156 -3.48 -6.34 25.10
N ASN A 157 -2.56 -6.42 26.07
CA ASN A 157 -1.34 -5.59 26.05
C ASN A 157 -0.46 -5.88 24.81
N TRP A 158 -0.34 -7.15 24.41
CA TRP A 158 0.37 -7.49 23.16
C TRP A 158 -0.35 -6.91 21.92
N MET A 159 -1.68 -7.01 21.86
CA MET A 159 -2.48 -6.41 20.80
C MET A 159 -2.24 -4.90 20.68
N VAL A 160 -2.20 -4.19 21.82
CA VAL A 160 -1.90 -2.76 21.90
C VAL A 160 -0.50 -2.48 21.35
N ASN A 161 0.52 -3.25 21.77
CA ASN A 161 1.89 -3.10 21.27
C ASN A 161 1.99 -3.25 19.75
N ILE A 162 1.25 -4.19 19.16
CA ILE A 162 1.18 -4.36 17.71
C ILE A 162 0.54 -3.14 17.04
N ASN A 163 -0.58 -2.66 17.59
CA ASN A 163 -1.26 -1.47 17.08
C ASN A 163 -0.38 -0.21 17.18
N GLU A 164 0.43 -0.08 18.23
CA GLU A 164 1.42 1.00 18.39
C GLU A 164 2.52 0.92 17.31
N LYS A 165 3.11 -0.26 17.09
CA LYS A 165 4.12 -0.47 16.02
C LYS A 165 3.59 -0.04 14.66
N ILE A 166 2.37 -0.47 14.31
CA ILE A 166 1.70 -0.10 13.06
C ILE A 166 1.45 1.41 13.02
N SER A 167 0.93 2.00 14.09
CA SER A 167 0.62 3.44 14.16
C SER A 167 1.87 4.30 13.98
N ASN A 168 2.98 3.93 14.61
CA ASN A 168 4.27 4.62 14.44
C ASN A 168 4.77 4.49 12.99
N ALA A 169 4.70 3.30 12.41
CA ALA A 169 5.13 3.07 11.03
C ALA A 169 4.26 3.78 9.97
N LEU A 170 3.02 4.14 10.32
CA LEU A 170 2.14 4.98 9.49
C LEU A 170 2.44 6.48 9.62
N GLN A 171 2.87 6.94 10.80
CA GLN A 171 3.21 8.34 11.04
C GLN A 171 4.51 8.76 10.36
N PHE A 172 5.48 7.84 10.27
CA PHE A 172 6.78 8.11 9.66
C PHE A 172 6.88 7.37 8.33
N PRO A 173 6.86 8.08 7.17
CA PRO A 173 6.99 7.43 5.88
C PRO A 173 8.32 6.67 5.82
N PRO A 174 8.33 5.48 5.21
CA PRO A 174 9.55 4.70 5.09
C PRO A 174 10.56 5.41 4.20
N ARG A 175 11.83 5.09 4.43
CA ARG A 175 12.94 5.52 3.57
C ARG A 175 13.24 4.46 2.53
N THR A 176 13.72 4.90 1.36
CA THR A 176 14.25 3.97 0.36
C THR A 176 15.73 3.75 0.65
N CYS A 177 16.15 2.49 0.81
CA CYS A 177 17.56 2.15 0.90
C CYS A 177 18.29 2.55 -0.41
N PRO A 178 19.38 3.33 -0.36
CA PRO A 178 20.08 3.78 -1.56
C PRO A 178 20.79 2.66 -2.33
N THR A 179 20.98 1.48 -1.71
CA THR A 179 21.67 0.35 -2.34
C THR A 179 20.69 -0.65 -2.94
N CYS A 180 19.74 -1.18 -2.15
CA CYS A 180 18.80 -2.21 -2.62
C CYS A 180 17.38 -1.70 -2.92
N HIS A 181 17.12 -0.40 -2.75
CA HIS A 181 15.82 0.22 -2.99
C HIS A 181 14.67 -0.35 -2.15
N SER A 182 14.95 -1.05 -1.05
CA SER A 182 13.93 -1.58 -0.14
C SER A 182 13.41 -0.50 0.83
N LEU A 183 12.18 -0.67 1.31
CA LEU A 183 11.63 0.21 2.35
C LEU A 183 12.33 -0.06 3.67
N VAL A 184 12.71 1.02 4.33
CA VAL A 184 13.30 1.02 5.65
C VAL A 184 12.40 1.83 6.55
N TYR A 185 11.80 1.15 7.52
CA TYR A 185 10.95 1.76 8.52
C TYR A 185 11.76 2.23 9.72
N GLN A 186 11.25 3.25 10.40
CA GLN A 186 11.85 3.74 11.63
C GLN A 186 11.83 2.64 12.69
N GLN A 187 12.98 2.44 13.33
CA GLN A 187 13.16 1.57 14.48
C GLN A 187 13.57 2.40 15.68
N ILE A 188 13.29 1.89 16.88
CA ILE A 188 13.64 2.53 18.15
C ILE A 188 14.77 1.74 18.79
N SER A 189 15.87 2.43 19.13
CA SER A 189 17.02 1.82 19.82
C SER A 189 16.72 1.60 21.30
N ARG A 190 17.61 0.88 22.00
CA ARG A 190 17.49 0.70 23.47
C ARG A 190 17.45 2.02 24.25
N ASN A 191 18.05 3.08 23.70
CA ASN A 191 18.08 4.42 24.30
C ASN A 191 16.94 5.31 23.80
N ASN A 192 15.91 4.74 23.19
CA ASN A 192 14.75 5.43 22.63
C ASN A 192 15.05 6.38 21.45
N ASN A 193 16.23 6.29 20.84
CA ASN A 193 16.56 7.07 19.66
C ASN A 193 16.03 6.39 18.38
N PRO A 194 15.35 7.11 17.48
CA PRO A 194 14.92 6.57 16.21
C PRO A 194 16.09 6.38 15.25
N TYR A 195 16.07 5.30 14.50
CA TYR A 195 17.04 5.01 13.44
C TYR A 195 16.39 4.25 12.29
N TYR A 196 17.07 4.21 11.14
CA TYR A 196 16.63 3.47 9.97
C TYR A 196 17.76 2.52 9.57
N MET A 197 17.49 1.23 9.52
CA MET A 197 18.49 0.22 9.18
C MET A 197 17.94 -0.77 8.16
N CYS A 198 18.63 -0.88 7.03
CA CYS A 198 18.32 -1.85 6.00
C CYS A 198 19.00 -3.19 6.32
N LYS A 199 18.20 -4.23 6.54
CA LYS A 199 18.65 -5.60 6.86
C LYS A 199 18.97 -6.45 5.61
N ASN A 200 18.72 -5.94 4.41
CA ASN A 200 18.97 -6.65 3.14
C ASN A 200 20.46 -6.64 2.72
N HIS A 201 21.36 -6.33 3.66
CA HIS A 201 22.79 -6.21 3.43
C HIS A 201 23.52 -6.93 4.55
N ASP A 202 24.68 -7.48 4.21
CA ASP A 202 25.64 -8.03 5.18
C ASP A 202 26.95 -7.23 5.10
N PRO A 203 27.29 -6.42 6.12
CA PRO A 203 26.49 -6.13 7.31
C PRO A 203 25.28 -5.21 7.01
N PRO A 204 24.26 -5.18 7.89
CA PRO A 204 23.14 -4.24 7.78
C PRO A 204 23.61 -2.79 7.67
N LYS A 205 22.91 -1.99 6.86
CA LYS A 205 23.30 -0.59 6.57
C LYS A 205 22.33 0.42 7.19
N TYR A 206 22.86 1.42 7.89
CA TYR A 206 22.07 2.57 8.31
C TYR A 206 21.63 3.41 7.10
N VAL A 207 20.40 3.90 7.12
CA VAL A 207 19.83 4.79 6.11
C VAL A 207 19.66 6.18 6.74
N ASN A 208 20.67 7.02 6.52
CA ASN A 208 20.68 8.39 7.01
C ASN A 208 19.61 9.25 6.32
N SER A 209 19.30 10.41 6.94
CA SER A 209 18.34 11.40 6.42
C SER A 209 18.87 12.08 5.19
#